data_AF-A0A4V6PQU1-F1
#
_entry.id   AF-A0A4V6PQU1-F1
#
_cell.length_a   1.000
_cell.length_b   1.000
_cell.length_c   1.000
_cell.angle_alpha   90.00
_cell.angle_beta   90.00
_cell.angle_gamma   90.00
#
_symmetry.space_group_name_H-M   'P 1'
#
loop_
_entity.id
_entity.type
_entity.pdbx_description
1 polymer ?
#
loop_
_entity_poly.entity_id
_entity_poly.type
_entity_poly.pdbx_seq_one_letter_code
_entity_poly.pdbx_strand_id
1 'polypeptide(L)' 'MTVAAIDRLVHHSTIFELNVESYRRRNASDKQKERRRQLPADNANGATPMPN' A
#
# COMPACT_ATOMS: atom_id res chain seq x y z
N MET A 1 -7.81 30.49 17.97
CA MET A 1 -8.36 30.57 16.58
C MET A 1 -8.89 29.24 16.05
N THR A 2 -8.34 28.10 16.47
CA THR A 2 -8.69 26.76 15.94
C THR A 2 -10.10 26.29 16.34
N VAL A 3 -10.52 26.53 17.59
CA VAL A 3 -11.83 26.08 18.10
C VAL A 3 -12.99 26.70 17.31
N ALA A 4 -12.93 28.01 17.03
CA ALA A 4 -13.94 28.70 16.23
C ALA A 4 -14.00 28.21 14.77
N ALA A 5 -12.92 27.62 14.24
CA ALA A 5 -12.94 27.01 12.92
C ALA A 5 -13.61 25.63 12.95
N ILE A 6 -13.31 24.82 13.96
CA ILE A 6 -13.92 23.49 14.15
C ILE A 6 -15.43 23.64 14.37
N ASP A 7 -15.84 24.55 15.26
CA ASP A 7 -17.25 24.84 15.54
C ASP A 7 -18.05 25.14 14.26
N ARG A 8 -17.55 26.07 13.44
CA ARG A 8 -18.16 26.44 12.16
C ARG A 8 -18.22 25.28 11.16
N LEU A 9 -17.20 24.42 11.12
CA LEU A 9 -17.18 23.24 10.24
C LEU A 9 -18.22 22.21 10.69
N VAL A 10 -18.31 21.93 11.98
CA VAL A 10 -19.20 20.91 12.53
C VAL A 10 -20.67 21.32 12.44
N HIS A 11 -20.97 22.62 12.56
CA HIS A 11 -22.35 23.13 12.60
C HIS A 11 -23.21 22.78 11.37
N HIS A 12 -22.62 22.74 10.17
CA HIS A 12 -23.32 22.41 8.92
C HIS A 12 -22.58 21.31 8.14
N SER A 13 -22.19 20.25 8.82
CA SER A 13 -21.57 19.07 8.20
C SER A 13 -22.41 17.83 8.42
N THR A 14 -22.46 16.97 7.40
CA THR A 14 -22.83 15.56 7.57
C THR A 14 -21.55 14.78 7.80
N ILE A 15 -21.37 14.26 9.02
CA ILE A 15 -20.16 13.54 9.42
C ILE A 15 -20.32 12.06 9.09
N PHE A 16 -19.35 11.49 8.38
CA PHE A 16 -19.28 10.07 8.07
C PHE A 16 -18.03 9.45 8.69
N GLU A 17 -18.21 8.31 9.34
CA GLU A 17 -17.11 7.47 9.81
C GLU A 17 -16.83 6.38 8.78
N LEU A 18 -15.59 6.32 8.29
CA LEU A 18 -15.16 5.35 7.27
C LEU A 18 -13.99 4.54 7.80
N ASN A 19 -14.26 3.33 8.31
CA ASN A 19 -13.25 2.38 8.77
C ASN A 19 -12.82 1.42 7.66
N VAL A 20 -12.48 1.97 6.49
CA VAL A 20 -12.16 1.18 5.29
C VAL A 20 -10.66 1.12 5.06
N GLU A 21 -10.21 -0.01 4.52
CA GLU A 21 -8.86 -0.20 4.00
C GLU A 21 -8.49 0.88 2.96
N SER A 22 -7.27 1.40 3.02
CA SER A 22 -6.77 2.39 2.06
C SER A 22 -6.67 1.79 0.66
N TYR A 23 -7.39 2.39 -0.28
CA TYR A 23 -7.35 2.01 -1.70
C TYR A 23 -5.92 2.04 -2.27
N ARG A 24 -5.14 3.07 -1.94
CA ARG A 24 -3.75 3.20 -2.43
C ARG A 24 -2.87 2.04 -1.96
N ARG A 25 -3.01 1.66 -0.69
CA ARG A 25 -2.31 0.52 -0.08
C ARG A 25 -2.65 -0.79 -0.78
N ARG A 26 -3.93 -1.02 -1.07
CA ARG A 26 -4.39 -2.21 -1.81
C ARG A 26 -3.76 -2.26 -3.20
N ASN A 27 -3.87 -1.18 -3.98
CA ASN A 27 -3.32 -1.12 -5.33
C ASN A 27 -1.80 -1.29 -5.38
N ALA A 28 -1.07 -0.72 -4.40
CA ALA A 28 0.38 -0.90 -4.30
C ALA A 28 0.74 -2.37 -4.00
N SER A 29 -0.03 -3.01 -3.11
CA SER A 29 0.14 -4.42 -2.76
C SER A 29 -0.14 -5.33 -3.96
N ASP A 30 -1.19 -5.04 -4.73
CA ASP A 30 -1.54 -5.82 -5.92
C ASP A 30 -0.48 -5.69 -7.01
N LYS A 31 0.04 -4.48 -7.25
CA LYS A 31 1.19 -4.25 -8.15
C LYS A 31 2.45 -5.00 -7.67
N GLN A 32 2.71 -5.03 -6.37
CA GLN A 32 3.85 -5.77 -5.83
C GLN A 32 3.69 -7.28 -6.02
N LYS A 33 2.48 -7.82 -5.80
CA LYS A 33 2.17 -9.22 -6.07
C LYS A 33 2.33 -9.54 -7.55
N GLU A 34 1.90 -8.65 -8.44
CA GLU A 34 2.07 -8.80 -9.88
C GLU A 34 3.54 -8.84 -10.30
N ARG A 35 4.35 -7.88 -9.85
CA ARG A 35 5.81 -7.91 -10.07
C ARG A 35 6.41 -9.22 -9.57
N ARG A 36 5.98 -9.71 -8.40
CA ARG A 36 6.49 -10.96 -7.84
C ARG A 36 6.15 -12.19 -8.69
N ARG A 37 4.98 -12.21 -9.33
CA ARG A 37 4.60 -13.26 -10.29
C ARG A 37 5.38 -13.20 -11.60
N GLN A 38 5.84 -12.01 -11.98
CA GLN A 38 6.61 -11.77 -13.20
C GLN A 38 8.12 -11.94 -13.02
N LEU A 39 8.62 -12.05 -11.79
CA LEU A 39 10.03 -12.40 -11.54
C LEU A 39 10.27 -13.83 -12.05
N PRO A 40 11.25 -14.05 -12.95
CA PRO A 40 11.69 -15.39 -13.30
C PRO A 40 12.15 -16.11 -12.02
N ALA A 41 11.84 -17.40 -11.90
CA ALA A 41 12.43 -18.26 -10.89
C ALA A 41 13.90 -18.58 -11.22
N ASP A 42 14.68 -17.57 -11.61
CA ASP A 42 16.12 -17.69 -11.73
C ASP A 42 16.70 -17.46 -10.34
N ASN A 43 17.22 -18.54 -9.76
CA ASN A 43 18.33 -18.61 -8.79
C ASN A 43 18.17 -19.85 -7.90
N ALA A 44 18.17 -21.05 -8.49
CA ALA A 44 18.41 -22.29 -7.75
C ALA A 44 19.54 -23.15 -8.33
N ASN A 45 20.07 -22.84 -9.52
CA ASN A 45 21.00 -23.72 -10.24
C ASN A 45 22.35 -23.06 -10.62
N GLY A 46 22.77 -22.01 -9.93
CA GLY A 46 24.01 -21.27 -10.22
C GLY A 46 25.22 -21.65 -9.34
N ALA A 47 25.17 -22.75 -8.59
CA ALA A 47 26.32 -23.25 -7.84
C ALA A 47 27.23 -24.08 -8.78
N THR A 48 28.03 -23.40 -9.61
CA THR A 48 29.16 -24.04 -10.30
C THR A 48 30.38 -24.01 -9.38
N PRO A 49 30.80 -25.14 -8.77
CA PRO A 49 32.08 -25.20 -8.11
C PRO A 49 33.17 -25.21 -9.19
N MET A 50 34.04 -24.20 -9.18
CA MET A 50 35.18 -24.12 -10.07
C MET A 50 36.16 -25.27 -9.74
N PRO A 51 36.55 -26.13 -10.70
CA PRO A 51 37.63 -27.08 -10.48
C PRO A 51 39.00 -26.39 -10.56
N ASN A 52 39.92 -26.90 -9.74
CA ASN A 52 41.27 -26.40 -9.44
C ASN A 52 42.29 -26.68 -10.54
#